data_AF-A0A8J7VH54-F1
#
_entry.id   AF-A0A8J7VH54-F1
#
_cell.length_a   1.000
_cell.length_b   1.000
_cell.length_c   1.000
_cell.angle_alpha   90.00
_cell.angle_beta   90.00
_cell.angle_gamma   90.00
#
_symmetry.space_group_name_H-M   'P 1'
#
loop_
_entity.id
_entity.type
_entity.pdbx_description
1 polymer ?
#
loop_
_entity_poly.entity_id
_entity_poly.type
_entity_poly.pdbx_seq_one_letter_code
_entity_poly.pdbx_strand_id
1 'polypeptide(L)'
;MRSNLDDFLSSLTDRLVFIEIEDESILSRFGDTDSEFMVPVFSKDIVKMAADDDAGITTLQIAEAVLYLLGIDSQFKYNAQYVDFIRNNIEKPEILISSLAKAKYENRNYADALVFLRAGMLLSDDNKDLIYNYAHICKEYLADTEDRELKKLFFREAQEFFEAVLDIDENHVLANYQLSFFKMNLGEPDEAVEHLKKVAEYSNDNEIAEEAENMIMKLSVREKLEIAEEFIDEMKLEEALEVLDELPETTEDKDLS
;
A
#
# COMPACT_ATOMS: atom_id res chain seq x y z
N MET A 1 -9.51 -6.65 -6.83
CA MET A 1 -8.94 -7.54 -5.80
C MET A 1 -9.74 -7.36 -4.51
N ARG A 2 -10.07 -8.44 -3.78
CA ARG A 2 -10.77 -8.33 -2.48
C ARG A 2 -9.71 -8.06 -1.42
N SER A 3 -9.86 -6.99 -0.64
CA SER A 3 -8.86 -6.54 0.34
C SER A 3 -9.00 -7.34 1.64
N ASN A 4 -7.90 -7.70 2.29
CA ASN A 4 -7.93 -8.27 3.64
C ASN A 4 -8.35 -7.23 4.70
N LEU A 5 -8.46 -5.95 4.32
CA LEU A 5 -8.80 -4.84 5.19
C LEU A 5 -10.28 -4.45 5.12
N ASP A 6 -11.13 -5.15 4.37
CA ASP A 6 -12.55 -4.77 4.20
C ASP A 6 -13.28 -4.56 5.54
N ASP A 7 -13.15 -5.48 6.49
CA ASP A 7 -13.78 -5.37 7.82
C ASP A 7 -13.19 -4.21 8.64
N PHE A 8 -11.87 -4.01 8.56
CA PHE A 8 -11.17 -2.91 9.23
C PHE A 8 -11.64 -1.55 8.70
N LEU A 9 -11.68 -1.39 7.38
CA LEU A 9 -12.05 -0.15 6.71
C LEU A 9 -13.54 0.16 6.82
N SER A 10 -14.39 -0.87 6.94
CA SER A 10 -15.83 -0.69 7.16
C SER A 10 -16.13 0.15 8.40
N SER A 11 -15.30 0.08 9.44
CA SER A 11 -15.46 0.93 10.64
C SER A 11 -15.34 2.44 10.36
N LEU A 12 -14.77 2.83 9.22
CA LEU A 12 -14.58 4.23 8.84
C LEU A 12 -15.84 4.88 8.26
N THR A 13 -16.89 4.10 7.97
CA THR A 13 -18.18 4.63 7.49
C THR A 13 -18.83 5.57 8.49
N ASP A 14 -18.55 5.44 9.79
CA ASP A 14 -19.10 6.29 10.87
C ASP A 14 -18.75 7.78 10.72
N ARG A 15 -17.79 8.09 9.83
CA ARG A 15 -17.38 9.46 9.50
C ARG A 15 -18.26 10.12 8.46
N LEU A 16 -19.12 9.34 7.81
CA LEU A 16 -20.03 9.77 6.77
C LEU A 16 -21.45 9.81 7.31
N VAL A 17 -22.21 10.77 6.81
CA VAL A 17 -23.67 10.79 6.87
C VAL A 17 -24.21 10.88 5.45
N PHE A 18 -25.39 10.33 5.25
CA PHE A 18 -26.04 10.29 3.95
C PHE A 18 -27.18 11.30 3.95
N ILE A 19 -27.13 12.25 3.01
CA ILE A 19 -28.13 13.30 2.88
C ILE A 19 -28.94 13.11 1.61
N GLU A 20 -30.20 13.50 1.68
CA GLU A 20 -31.07 13.65 0.51
C GLU A 20 -30.78 14.99 -0.16
N ILE A 21 -30.78 15.02 -1.49
CA ILE A 21 -30.67 16.25 -2.27
C ILE A 21 -32.01 16.48 -2.94
N GLU A 22 -32.75 17.52 -2.53
CA GLU A 22 -34.06 17.84 -3.13
C GLU A 22 -33.93 18.55 -4.49
N ASP A 23 -32.77 19.16 -4.78
CA ASP A 23 -32.55 19.88 -6.02
C ASP A 23 -32.20 18.92 -7.18
N GLU A 24 -33.17 18.71 -8.06
CA GLU A 24 -33.07 17.88 -9.27
C GLU A 24 -31.89 18.27 -10.18
N SER A 25 -31.53 19.55 -10.24
CA SER A 25 -30.39 20.00 -11.04
C SER A 25 -29.07 19.49 -10.47
N ILE A 26 -28.97 19.38 -9.14
CA ILE A 26 -27.80 18.81 -8.46
C ILE A 26 -27.83 17.29 -8.53
N LEU A 27 -28.99 16.65 -8.33
CA LEU A 27 -29.14 15.19 -8.45
C LEU A 27 -28.72 14.67 -9.83
N SER A 28 -29.10 15.38 -10.90
CA SER A 28 -28.74 15.00 -12.28
C SER A 28 -27.23 14.86 -12.53
N ARG A 29 -26.38 15.45 -11.67
CA ARG A 29 -24.92 15.34 -11.74
C ARG A 29 -24.39 13.94 -11.37
N PHE A 30 -25.23 13.11 -10.76
CA PHE A 30 -24.96 11.71 -10.41
C PHE A 30 -25.52 10.72 -11.43
N GLY A 31 -26.13 11.20 -12.53
CA GLY A 31 -26.79 10.35 -13.51
C GLY A 31 -28.16 9.85 -13.06
N ASP A 32 -28.53 8.64 -13.46
CA ASP A 32 -29.82 8.04 -13.12
C ASP A 32 -29.84 7.58 -11.65
N THR A 33 -30.72 8.21 -10.86
CA THR A 33 -30.89 7.96 -9.42
C THR A 33 -32.30 7.45 -9.13
N ASP A 34 -32.46 6.72 -8.01
CA ASP A 34 -33.77 6.27 -7.51
C ASP A 34 -34.18 7.10 -6.28
N SER A 35 -35.40 6.85 -5.76
CA SER A 35 -35.93 7.57 -4.59
C SER A 35 -35.21 7.26 -3.27
N GLU A 36 -34.36 6.24 -3.22
CA GLU A 36 -33.55 5.89 -2.05
C GLU A 36 -32.10 6.38 -2.18
N PHE A 37 -31.76 7.06 -3.28
CA PHE A 37 -30.43 7.58 -3.51
C PHE A 37 -30.10 8.67 -2.51
N MET A 38 -28.99 8.51 -1.81
CA MET A 38 -28.47 9.50 -0.86
C MET A 38 -27.02 9.82 -1.20
N VAL A 39 -26.59 11.04 -0.86
CA VAL A 39 -25.24 11.50 -1.13
C VAL A 39 -24.42 11.47 0.17
N PRO A 40 -23.25 10.80 0.18
CA PRO A 40 -22.39 10.81 1.36
C PRO A 40 -21.76 12.20 1.54
N VAL A 41 -21.72 12.65 2.79
CA VAL A 41 -20.96 13.82 3.23
C VAL A 41 -20.27 13.50 4.53
N PHE A 42 -19.10 14.07 4.81
CA PHE A 42 -18.48 13.90 6.12
C PHE A 42 -19.30 14.58 7.22
N SER A 43 -19.46 13.89 8.36
CA SER A 43 -20.17 14.40 9.53
C SER A 43 -19.60 15.76 10.01
N LYS A 44 -18.29 15.95 9.90
CA LYS A 44 -17.60 17.22 10.24
C LYS A 44 -18.09 18.41 9.41
N ASP A 45 -18.45 18.18 8.15
CA ASP A 45 -18.85 19.24 7.22
C ASP A 45 -20.31 19.64 7.46
N ILE A 46 -21.16 18.69 7.87
CA ILE A 46 -22.51 18.99 8.36
C ILE A 46 -22.48 19.82 9.64
N VAL A 47 -21.60 19.49 10.59
CA VAL A 47 -21.45 20.28 11.83
C VAL A 47 -21.00 21.71 11.52
N LYS A 48 -20.09 21.89 10.56
CA LYS A 48 -19.64 23.22 10.13
C LYS A 48 -20.76 24.02 9.45
N MET A 49 -21.50 23.40 8.53
CA MET A 49 -22.66 24.02 7.88
C MET A 49 -23.70 24.45 8.92
N ALA A 50 -23.99 23.61 9.93
CA ALA A 50 -24.95 23.97 10.98
C ALA A 50 -24.47 25.11 11.90
N ALA A 51 -23.16 25.39 11.95
CA ALA A 51 -22.58 26.46 12.75
C ALA A 51 -22.43 27.79 11.98
N ASP A 52 -22.51 27.75 10.65
CA ASP A 52 -22.34 28.89 9.76
C ASP A 52 -23.59 29.00 8.87
N ASP A 53 -24.52 29.89 9.25
CA ASP A 53 -25.89 29.99 8.72
C ASP A 53 -25.97 30.11 7.17
N ASP A 54 -24.87 30.48 6.49
CA ASP A 54 -24.80 30.68 5.03
C ASP A 54 -23.88 29.67 4.30
N ALA A 55 -23.23 28.73 5.00
CA ALA A 55 -22.23 27.84 4.39
C ALA A 55 -22.83 26.51 3.89
N GLY A 56 -23.14 26.41 2.60
CA GLY A 56 -23.53 25.14 1.97
C GLY A 56 -22.38 24.12 1.81
N ILE A 57 -22.70 22.90 1.40
CA ILE A 57 -21.73 21.85 1.12
C ILE A 57 -21.26 21.96 -0.33
N THR A 58 -19.95 22.10 -0.53
CA THR A 58 -19.37 22.28 -1.86
C THR A 58 -19.31 20.99 -2.66
N THR A 59 -19.23 21.11 -3.99
CA THR A 59 -18.99 19.95 -4.90
C THR A 59 -17.73 19.19 -4.51
N LEU A 60 -16.67 19.89 -4.09
CA LEU A 60 -15.42 19.26 -3.69
C LEU A 60 -15.59 18.43 -2.42
N GLN A 61 -16.29 18.94 -1.40
CA GLN A 61 -16.57 18.18 -0.17
C GLN A 61 -17.40 16.93 -0.45
N ILE A 62 -18.37 17.01 -1.36
CA ILE A 62 -19.15 15.84 -1.81
C ILE A 62 -18.23 14.85 -2.53
N ALA A 63 -17.37 15.33 -3.45
CA ALA A 63 -16.44 14.47 -4.17
C ALA A 63 -15.46 13.74 -3.23
N GLU A 64 -14.93 14.44 -2.21
CA GLU A 64 -14.08 13.82 -1.18
C GLU A 64 -14.82 12.72 -0.41
N ALA A 65 -16.07 12.96 0.01
CA ALA A 65 -16.87 11.99 0.74
C ALA A 65 -17.28 10.79 -0.14
N VAL A 66 -17.60 11.03 -1.41
CA VAL A 66 -17.87 9.98 -2.40
C VAL A 66 -16.63 9.13 -2.62
N LEU A 67 -15.47 9.72 -2.88
CA LEU A 67 -14.20 8.98 -3.01
C LEU A 67 -13.91 8.17 -1.75
N TYR A 68 -14.16 8.74 -0.56
CA TYR A 68 -13.96 8.04 0.69
C TYR A 68 -14.88 6.82 0.83
N LEU A 69 -16.16 6.94 0.48
CA LEU A 69 -17.09 5.81 0.47
C LEU A 69 -16.66 4.72 -0.53
N LEU A 70 -16.32 5.11 -1.76
CA LEU A 70 -15.85 4.17 -2.81
C LEU A 70 -14.61 3.40 -2.37
N GLY A 71 -13.72 4.06 -1.61
CA GLY A 71 -12.52 3.44 -1.06
C GLY A 71 -12.75 2.54 0.15
N ILE A 72 -13.82 2.76 0.92
CA ILE A 72 -14.23 1.87 2.01
C ILE A 72 -14.93 0.64 1.44
N ASP A 73 -15.96 0.87 0.61
CA ASP A 73 -16.83 -0.16 0.05
C ASP A 73 -16.90 -0.03 -1.48
N SER A 74 -16.02 -0.76 -2.16
CA SER A 74 -15.97 -0.81 -3.62
C SER A 74 -17.14 -1.60 -4.24
N GLN A 75 -18.03 -2.17 -3.42
CA GLN A 75 -19.25 -2.88 -3.85
C GLN A 75 -20.54 -2.14 -3.45
N PHE A 76 -20.44 -0.90 -2.97
CA PHE A 76 -21.59 -0.14 -2.55
C PHE A 76 -22.61 0.04 -3.70
N LYS A 77 -23.91 -0.04 -3.36
CA LYS A 77 -25.01 -0.20 -4.33
C LYS A 77 -25.07 0.88 -5.42
N TYR A 78 -24.56 2.08 -5.13
CA TYR A 78 -24.61 3.24 -6.03
C TYR A 78 -23.24 3.64 -6.62
N ASN A 79 -22.30 2.70 -6.70
CA ASN A 79 -20.95 3.01 -7.20
C ASN A 79 -20.93 3.58 -8.61
N ALA A 80 -21.81 3.12 -9.50
CA ALA A 80 -21.89 3.67 -10.86
C ALA A 80 -22.20 5.18 -10.85
N GLN A 81 -23.24 5.58 -10.12
CA GLN A 81 -23.65 6.99 -9.99
C GLN A 81 -22.58 7.86 -9.34
N TYR A 82 -21.92 7.32 -8.32
CA TYR A 82 -20.83 8.01 -7.64
C TYR A 82 -19.58 8.17 -8.51
N VAL A 83 -19.21 7.14 -9.27
CA VAL A 83 -18.12 7.20 -10.25
C VAL A 83 -18.44 8.22 -11.35
N ASP A 84 -19.68 8.22 -11.86
CA ASP A 84 -20.14 9.20 -12.86
C ASP A 84 -20.08 10.62 -12.32
N PHE A 85 -20.51 10.83 -11.07
CA PHE A 85 -20.38 12.12 -10.41
C PHE A 85 -18.93 12.60 -10.35
N ILE A 86 -18.00 11.73 -9.93
CA ILE A 86 -16.58 12.10 -9.87
C ILE A 86 -16.06 12.46 -11.27
N ARG A 87 -16.30 11.62 -12.28
CA ARG A 87 -15.81 11.82 -13.64
C ARG A 87 -16.38 13.06 -14.33
N ASN A 88 -17.63 13.40 -14.04
CA ASN A 88 -18.31 14.53 -14.67
C ASN A 88 -18.02 15.88 -13.99
N ASN A 89 -17.63 15.86 -12.71
CA ASN A 89 -17.54 17.08 -11.91
C ASN A 89 -16.12 17.42 -11.43
N ILE A 90 -15.18 16.47 -11.54
CA ILE A 90 -13.78 16.66 -11.16
C ILE A 90 -12.92 16.48 -12.41
N GLU A 91 -12.25 17.55 -12.83
CA GLU A 91 -11.46 17.56 -14.09
C GLU A 91 -10.33 16.52 -14.08
N LYS A 92 -9.68 16.31 -12.93
CA LYS A 92 -8.54 15.40 -12.76
C LYS A 92 -8.68 14.60 -11.45
N PRO A 93 -9.56 13.59 -11.40
CA PRO A 93 -9.82 12.80 -10.20
C PRO A 93 -8.56 12.18 -9.60
N GLU A 94 -7.63 11.74 -10.45
CA GLU A 94 -6.35 11.14 -10.06
C GLU A 94 -5.46 12.10 -9.25
N ILE A 95 -5.46 13.40 -9.60
CA ILE A 95 -4.71 14.42 -8.86
C ILE A 95 -5.37 14.69 -7.51
N LEU A 96 -6.70 14.77 -7.47
CA LEU A 96 -7.45 14.95 -6.22
C LEU A 96 -7.16 13.78 -5.26
N ILE A 97 -7.28 12.55 -5.73
CA ILE A 97 -7.04 11.33 -4.94
C ILE A 97 -5.62 11.30 -4.40
N SER A 98 -4.63 11.56 -5.26
CA SER A 98 -3.22 11.59 -4.86
C SER A 98 -2.96 12.67 -3.81
N SER A 99 -3.57 13.85 -3.96
CA SER A 99 -3.45 14.95 -3.00
C SER A 99 -4.09 14.60 -1.65
N LEU A 100 -5.28 14.00 -1.64
CA LEU A 100 -5.97 13.57 -0.43
C LEU A 100 -5.19 12.47 0.30
N ALA A 101 -4.78 11.43 -0.43
CA ALA A 101 -3.98 10.33 0.13
C ALA A 101 -2.67 10.85 0.74
N LYS A 102 -1.95 11.72 0.01
CA LYS A 102 -0.70 12.34 0.49
C LYS A 102 -0.93 13.17 1.75
N ALA A 103 -1.94 14.03 1.77
CA ALA A 103 -2.24 14.85 2.95
C ALA A 103 -2.58 13.99 4.17
N LYS A 104 -3.26 12.85 3.99
CA LYS A 104 -3.53 11.90 5.08
C LYS A 104 -2.28 11.18 5.55
N TYR A 105 -1.46 10.72 4.60
CA TYR A 105 -0.18 10.08 4.87
C TYR A 105 0.78 10.99 5.65
N GLU A 106 0.94 12.25 5.25
CA GLU A 106 1.80 13.23 5.93
C GLU A 106 1.36 13.49 7.39
N ASN A 107 0.07 13.31 7.68
CA ASN A 107 -0.49 13.40 9.03
C ASN A 107 -0.52 12.06 9.78
N ARG A 108 0.16 11.01 9.27
CA ARG A 108 0.12 9.62 9.79
C ARG A 108 -1.27 9.02 9.91
N ASN A 109 -2.25 9.55 9.17
CA ASN A 109 -3.60 8.99 9.07
C ASN A 109 -3.62 7.91 7.98
N TYR A 110 -2.89 6.83 8.21
CA TYR A 110 -2.67 5.78 7.20
C TYR A 110 -3.97 5.14 6.72
N ALA A 111 -4.92 4.86 7.61
CA ALA A 111 -6.22 4.29 7.26
C ALA A 111 -6.97 5.14 6.21
N ASP A 112 -6.98 6.47 6.38
CA ASP A 112 -7.65 7.37 5.42
C ASP A 112 -6.89 7.46 4.10
N ALA A 113 -5.55 7.43 4.16
CA ALA A 113 -4.73 7.45 2.96
C ALA A 113 -5.00 6.19 2.10
N LEU A 114 -5.08 5.03 2.74
CA LEU A 114 -5.43 3.76 2.09
C LEU A 114 -6.81 3.80 1.45
N VAL A 115 -7.82 4.35 2.13
CA VAL A 115 -9.17 4.52 1.57
C VAL A 115 -9.12 5.33 0.27
N PHE A 116 -8.46 6.49 0.25
CA PHE A 116 -8.38 7.29 -0.97
C PHE A 116 -7.65 6.57 -2.10
N LEU A 117 -6.57 5.84 -1.82
CA LEU A 117 -5.87 5.04 -2.83
C LEU A 117 -6.74 3.91 -3.38
N ARG A 118 -7.56 3.25 -2.54
CA ARG A 118 -8.55 2.24 -3.00
C ARG A 118 -9.57 2.84 -3.95
N ALA A 119 -10.06 4.05 -3.66
CA ALA A 119 -10.95 4.76 -4.57
C ALA A 119 -10.26 5.07 -5.92
N GLY A 120 -8.96 5.41 -5.89
CA GLY A 120 -8.14 5.59 -7.07
C GLY A 120 -8.05 4.33 -7.93
N MET A 121 -7.78 3.17 -7.30
CA MET A 121 -7.72 1.88 -7.98
C MET A 121 -9.07 1.45 -8.58
N LEU A 122 -10.19 1.89 -8.00
CA LEU A 122 -11.52 1.66 -8.58
C LEU A 122 -11.78 2.54 -9.83
N LEU A 123 -11.20 3.75 -9.86
CA LEU A 123 -11.43 4.72 -10.93
C LEU A 123 -10.50 4.54 -12.13
N SER A 124 -9.31 4.01 -11.90
CA SER A 124 -8.28 3.71 -12.89
C SER A 124 -7.72 2.33 -12.64
N ASP A 125 -8.09 1.39 -13.51
CA ASP A 125 -7.50 0.05 -13.54
C ASP A 125 -5.98 0.15 -13.80
N ASP A 126 -5.23 -0.81 -13.24
CA ASP A 126 -3.82 -1.12 -13.55
C ASP A 126 -2.79 0.01 -13.37
N ASN A 127 -3.08 1.03 -12.54
CA ASN A 127 -2.10 2.05 -12.20
C ASN A 127 -1.11 1.51 -11.14
N LYS A 128 0.02 0.97 -11.61
CA LYS A 128 1.07 0.40 -10.74
C LYS A 128 1.59 1.34 -9.65
N ASP A 129 1.64 2.65 -9.90
CA ASP A 129 2.10 3.63 -8.91
C ASP A 129 1.09 3.76 -7.76
N LEU A 130 -0.22 3.70 -8.04
CA LEU A 130 -1.25 3.69 -7.00
C LEU A 130 -1.19 2.40 -6.17
N ILE A 131 -1.02 1.24 -6.82
CA ILE A 131 -0.90 -0.06 -6.17
C ILE A 131 0.34 -0.11 -5.28
N TYR A 132 1.49 0.35 -5.80
CA TYR A 132 2.74 0.43 -5.03
C TYR A 132 2.59 1.35 -3.81
N ASN A 133 2.02 2.55 -3.99
CA ASN A 133 1.80 3.48 -2.89
C ASN A 133 0.85 2.90 -1.83
N TYR A 134 -0.17 2.14 -2.24
CA TYR A 134 -1.07 1.45 -1.32
C TYR A 134 -0.32 0.39 -0.49
N ALA A 135 0.47 -0.47 -1.15
CA ALA A 135 1.30 -1.48 -0.48
C ALA A 135 2.31 -0.83 0.49
N HIS A 136 2.95 0.26 0.05
CA HIS A 136 3.89 1.01 0.87
C HIS A 136 3.24 1.57 2.14
N ILE A 137 2.06 2.19 2.03
CA ILE A 137 1.34 2.70 3.21
C ILE A 137 0.87 1.55 4.12
N CYS A 138 0.49 0.39 3.58
CA CYS A 138 0.20 -0.79 4.39
C CYS A 138 1.43 -1.21 5.22
N LYS A 139 2.62 -1.21 4.62
CA LYS A 139 3.88 -1.51 5.33
C LYS A 139 4.21 -0.46 6.40
N GLU A 140 4.00 0.82 6.12
CA GLU A 140 4.21 1.88 7.12
C GLU A 140 3.23 1.73 8.29
N TYR A 141 1.97 1.39 8.01
CA TYR A 141 0.98 1.17 9.06
C TYR A 141 1.26 -0.12 9.87
N LEU A 142 1.74 -1.18 9.23
CA LEU A 142 2.25 -2.38 9.89
C LEU A 142 3.33 -2.03 10.94
N ALA A 143 4.24 -1.12 10.60
CA ALA A 143 5.31 -0.69 11.50
C ALA A 143 4.82 0.21 12.65
N ASP A 144 3.75 1.00 12.40
CA ASP A 144 3.23 1.99 13.35
C ASP A 144 2.20 1.40 14.36
N THR A 145 1.42 0.40 13.95
CA THR A 145 0.41 -0.21 14.82
C THR A 145 1.04 -1.14 15.87
N GLU A 146 0.42 -1.28 17.04
CA GLU A 146 0.79 -2.29 18.06
C GLU A 146 -0.19 -3.47 18.13
N ASP A 147 -1.30 -3.39 17.39
CA ASP A 147 -2.29 -4.47 17.35
C ASP A 147 -1.76 -5.64 16.51
N ARG A 148 -1.57 -6.79 17.17
CA ARG A 148 -0.99 -7.99 16.56
C ARG A 148 -1.83 -8.55 15.40
N GLU A 149 -3.15 -8.47 15.47
CA GLU A 149 -4.00 -8.97 14.38
C GLU A 149 -3.98 -7.99 13.21
N LEU A 150 -3.99 -6.68 13.47
CA LEU A 150 -3.76 -5.69 12.40
C LEU A 150 -2.39 -5.84 11.75
N LYS A 151 -1.33 -6.11 12.52
CA LYS A 151 0.01 -6.41 11.95
C LYS A 151 -0.06 -7.55 10.95
N LYS A 152 -0.72 -8.66 11.28
CA LYS A 152 -0.85 -9.78 10.34
C LYS A 152 -1.63 -9.40 9.07
N LEU A 153 -2.72 -8.66 9.22
CA LEU A 153 -3.54 -8.20 8.09
C LEU A 153 -2.73 -7.28 7.17
N PHE A 154 -2.07 -6.26 7.71
CA PHE A 154 -1.26 -5.33 6.91
C PHE A 154 -0.02 -5.99 6.30
N PHE A 155 0.59 -6.97 6.97
CA PHE A 155 1.68 -7.75 6.39
C PHE A 155 1.20 -8.47 5.12
N ARG A 156 0.08 -9.20 5.21
CA ARG A 156 -0.49 -9.89 4.05
C ARG A 156 -0.90 -8.91 2.96
N GLU A 157 -1.62 -7.85 3.32
CA GLU A 157 -2.09 -6.85 2.35
C GLU A 157 -0.93 -6.17 1.62
N ALA A 158 0.12 -5.76 2.35
CA ALA A 158 1.29 -5.14 1.73
C ALA A 158 2.00 -6.12 0.77
N GLN A 159 2.18 -7.37 1.19
CA GLN A 159 2.81 -8.40 0.35
C GLN A 159 2.01 -8.63 -0.93
N GLU A 160 0.71 -8.93 -0.82
CA GLU A 160 -0.16 -9.21 -1.97
C GLU A 160 -0.19 -8.04 -2.97
N PHE A 161 -0.18 -6.80 -2.47
CA PHE A 161 -0.18 -5.63 -3.36
C PHE A 161 1.21 -5.31 -3.94
N PHE A 162 2.32 -5.62 -3.26
CA PHE A 162 3.62 -5.57 -3.92
C PHE A 162 3.75 -6.65 -5.01
N GLU A 163 3.22 -7.84 -4.78
CA GLU A 163 3.12 -8.90 -5.81
C GLU A 163 2.26 -8.43 -7.00
N ALA A 164 1.13 -7.78 -6.74
CA ALA A 164 0.29 -7.19 -7.79
C ALA A 164 1.00 -6.10 -8.61
N VAL A 165 1.95 -5.36 -8.03
CA VAL A 165 2.81 -4.44 -8.81
C VAL A 165 3.69 -5.24 -9.77
N LEU A 166 4.25 -6.38 -9.32
CA LEU A 166 5.09 -7.25 -10.15
C LEU A 166 4.31 -8.00 -11.23
N ASP A 167 3.02 -8.26 -11.04
CA ASP A 167 2.13 -8.79 -12.08
C ASP A 167 2.01 -7.82 -13.27
N ILE A 168 2.15 -6.51 -13.03
CA ILE A 168 2.11 -5.46 -14.06
C ILE A 168 3.52 -5.18 -14.61
N ASP A 169 4.52 -5.16 -13.73
CA ASP A 169 5.92 -4.85 -14.05
C ASP A 169 6.87 -5.73 -13.21
N GLU A 170 7.22 -6.89 -13.76
CA GLU A 170 8.02 -7.91 -13.07
C GLU A 170 9.40 -7.43 -12.58
N ASN A 171 9.92 -6.36 -13.19
CA ASN A 171 11.22 -5.77 -12.92
C ASN A 171 11.10 -4.44 -12.15
N HIS A 172 9.92 -4.16 -11.59
CA HIS A 172 9.71 -2.97 -10.76
C HIS A 172 10.65 -3.00 -9.55
N VAL A 173 11.68 -2.15 -9.60
CA VAL A 173 12.83 -2.17 -8.68
C VAL A 173 12.37 -2.04 -7.23
N LEU A 174 11.51 -1.07 -6.94
CA LEU A 174 11.08 -0.83 -5.56
C LEU A 174 10.21 -1.96 -5.01
N ALA A 175 9.37 -2.59 -5.84
CA ALA A 175 8.50 -3.68 -5.38
C ALA A 175 9.32 -4.95 -5.13
N ASN A 176 10.27 -5.28 -6.01
CA ASN A 176 11.23 -6.37 -5.77
C ASN A 176 12.05 -6.11 -4.49
N TYR A 177 12.53 -4.89 -4.30
CA TYR A 177 13.27 -4.53 -3.09
C TYR A 177 12.43 -4.74 -1.83
N GLN A 178 11.18 -4.26 -1.79
CA GLN A 178 10.29 -4.49 -0.65
C GLN A 178 10.01 -5.98 -0.43
N LEU A 179 9.68 -6.75 -1.47
CA LEU A 179 9.36 -8.17 -1.36
C LEU A 179 10.53 -9.01 -0.84
N SER A 180 11.78 -8.63 -1.14
CA SER A 180 12.94 -9.31 -0.54
C SER A 180 12.87 -9.35 1.00
N PHE A 181 12.45 -8.27 1.65
CA PHE A 181 12.28 -8.22 3.10
C PHE A 181 11.11 -9.07 3.59
N PHE A 182 10.00 -9.11 2.83
CA PHE A 182 8.88 -10.01 3.15
C PHE A 182 9.32 -11.46 3.11
N LYS A 183 10.06 -11.86 2.05
CA LYS A 183 10.59 -13.21 1.89
C LYS A 183 11.60 -13.59 2.97
N MET A 184 12.50 -12.67 3.34
CA MET A 184 13.38 -12.87 4.49
C MET A 184 12.60 -13.06 5.80
N ASN A 185 11.55 -12.26 6.03
CA ASN A 185 10.70 -12.38 7.24
C ASN A 185 9.89 -13.68 7.28
N LEU A 186 9.57 -14.26 6.12
CA LEU A 186 8.89 -15.55 5.99
C LEU A 186 9.85 -16.75 6.12
N GLY A 187 11.16 -16.52 6.17
CA GLY A 187 12.15 -17.59 6.18
C GLY A 187 12.38 -18.20 4.80
N GLU A 188 12.16 -17.42 3.74
CA GLU A 188 12.32 -17.80 2.34
C GLU A 188 13.52 -17.03 1.72
N PRO A 189 14.77 -17.27 2.17
CA PRO A 189 15.93 -16.48 1.74
C PRO A 189 16.25 -16.65 0.25
N ASP A 190 15.98 -17.82 -0.34
CA ASP A 190 16.20 -18.07 -1.77
C ASP A 190 15.33 -17.15 -2.63
N GLU A 191 14.04 -17.04 -2.31
CA GLU A 191 13.10 -16.13 -2.99
C GLU A 191 13.49 -14.67 -2.76
N ALA A 192 13.98 -14.33 -1.56
CA ALA A 192 14.51 -12.99 -1.29
C ALA A 192 15.70 -12.65 -2.22
N VAL A 193 16.61 -13.60 -2.42
CA VAL A 193 17.75 -13.44 -3.34
C VAL A 193 17.29 -13.27 -4.79
N GLU A 194 16.25 -13.97 -5.23
CA GLU A 194 15.69 -13.80 -6.58
C GLU A 194 15.17 -12.37 -6.80
N HIS A 195 14.46 -11.81 -5.82
CA HIS A 195 14.04 -10.41 -5.88
C HIS A 195 15.22 -9.43 -5.84
N LEU A 196 16.21 -9.64 -4.96
CA LEU A 196 17.39 -8.77 -4.88
C LEU A 196 18.23 -8.79 -6.16
N LYS A 197 18.31 -9.93 -6.86
CA LYS A 197 18.99 -10.00 -8.17
C LYS A 197 18.32 -9.09 -9.19
N LYS A 198 16.98 -9.05 -9.22
CA LYS A 198 16.24 -8.11 -10.07
C LYS A 198 16.52 -6.65 -9.68
N VAL A 199 16.63 -6.35 -8.39
CA VAL A 199 17.00 -4.99 -7.93
C VAL A 199 18.38 -4.61 -8.44
N ALA A 200 19.38 -5.48 -8.25
CA ALA A 200 20.75 -5.24 -8.70
C ALA A 200 20.85 -5.08 -10.23
N GLU A 201 20.08 -5.87 -10.99
CA GLU A 201 20.12 -5.85 -12.47
C GLU A 201 19.38 -4.65 -13.09
N TYR A 202 18.22 -4.27 -12.55
CA TYR A 202 17.31 -3.30 -13.18
C TYR A 202 17.31 -1.92 -12.53
N SER A 203 17.99 -1.72 -11.40
CA SER A 203 18.11 -0.39 -10.77
C SER A 203 18.96 0.55 -11.64
N ASN A 204 18.45 1.76 -11.87
CA ASN A 204 19.23 2.87 -12.44
C ASN A 204 20.00 3.66 -11.37
N ASP A 205 19.81 3.30 -10.09
CA ASP A 205 20.51 3.88 -8.95
C ASP A 205 21.57 2.89 -8.47
N ASN A 206 22.83 3.27 -8.63
CA ASN A 206 23.97 2.43 -8.25
C ASN A 206 24.00 2.14 -6.75
N GLU A 207 23.53 3.06 -5.89
CA GLU A 207 23.51 2.85 -4.44
C GLU A 207 22.53 1.73 -4.08
N ILE A 208 21.33 1.74 -4.68
CA ILE A 208 20.32 0.68 -4.50
C ILE A 208 20.82 -0.66 -5.06
N ALA A 209 21.50 -0.65 -6.22
CA ALA A 209 22.06 -1.86 -6.82
C ALA A 209 23.16 -2.48 -5.94
N GLU A 210 24.12 -1.66 -5.48
CA GLU A 210 25.20 -2.09 -4.58
C GLU A 210 24.64 -2.57 -3.23
N GLU A 211 23.60 -1.92 -2.69
CA GLU A 211 22.93 -2.38 -1.48
C GLU A 211 22.34 -3.78 -1.67
N ALA A 212 21.64 -4.02 -2.79
CA ALA A 212 21.08 -5.32 -3.10
C ALA A 212 22.15 -6.41 -3.26
N GLU A 213 23.26 -6.11 -3.94
CA GLU A 213 24.41 -7.03 -4.06
C GLU A 213 25.02 -7.36 -2.70
N ASN A 214 25.16 -6.36 -1.82
CA ASN A 214 25.65 -6.56 -0.46
C ASN A 214 24.69 -7.42 0.38
N MET A 215 23.37 -7.27 0.21
CA MET A 215 22.39 -8.14 0.87
C MET A 215 22.48 -9.58 0.37
N ILE A 216 22.61 -9.80 -0.94
CA ILE A 216 22.82 -11.13 -1.52
C ILE A 216 24.08 -11.78 -0.95
N MET A 217 25.19 -11.04 -0.88
CA MET A 217 26.44 -11.53 -0.29
C MET A 217 26.25 -11.96 1.16
N LYS A 218 25.60 -11.13 1.99
CA LYS A 218 25.34 -11.46 3.41
C LYS A 218 24.48 -12.72 3.56
N LEU A 219 23.46 -12.90 2.72
CA LEU A 219 22.62 -14.09 2.73
C LEU A 219 23.42 -15.34 2.34
N SER A 220 24.28 -15.26 1.32
CA SER A 220 25.15 -16.37 0.93
C SER A 220 26.18 -16.73 2.01
N VAL A 221 26.78 -15.73 2.67
CA VAL A 221 27.69 -15.96 3.81
C VAL A 221 26.97 -16.70 4.92
N ARG A 222 25.74 -16.28 5.27
CA ARG A 222 24.94 -16.92 6.31
C ARG A 222 24.63 -18.38 5.97
N GLU A 223 24.19 -18.66 4.74
CA GLU A 223 23.93 -20.03 4.28
C GLU A 223 25.17 -20.93 4.40
N LYS A 224 26.33 -20.44 3.96
CA LYS A 224 27.60 -21.17 4.08
C LYS A 224 28.00 -21.43 5.54
N LEU A 225 27.75 -20.47 6.44
CA LEU A 225 27.99 -20.67 7.87
C LEU A 225 27.06 -21.74 8.45
N GLU A 226 25.77 -21.74 8.10
CA GLU A 226 24.81 -22.76 8.53
C GLU A 226 25.24 -24.17 8.04
N ILE A 227 25.68 -24.31 6.78
CA ILE A 227 26.22 -25.58 6.25
C ILE A 227 27.49 -26.02 6.98
N ALA A 228 28.41 -25.08 7.26
CA ALA A 228 29.64 -25.40 7.98
C ALA A 228 29.36 -25.86 9.42
N GLU A 229 28.37 -25.25 10.10
CA GLU A 229 27.91 -25.68 11.42
C GLU A 229 27.35 -27.11 11.41
N GLU A 230 26.53 -27.46 10.40
CA GLU A 230 26.03 -28.83 10.22
C GLU A 230 27.17 -29.85 10.06
N PHE A 231 28.18 -29.54 9.25
CA PHE A 231 29.35 -30.42 9.09
C PHE A 231 30.16 -30.57 10.38
N ILE A 232 30.31 -29.50 11.16
CA ILE A 232 30.98 -29.55 12.47
C ILE A 232 30.22 -30.47 13.43
N ASP A 233 28.89 -30.36 13.50
CA ASP A 233 28.05 -31.20 14.34
C ASP A 233 28.12 -32.68 13.94
N GLU A 234 28.30 -32.96 12.65
CA GLU A 234 28.55 -34.30 12.10
C GLU A 234 30.01 -34.79 12.23
N MET A 235 30.89 -33.97 12.82
CA MET A 235 32.35 -34.21 12.93
C MET A 235 33.08 -34.34 11.57
N LYS A 236 32.53 -33.75 10.51
CA LYS A 236 33.11 -33.65 9.16
C LYS A 236 33.93 -32.38 9.01
N LEU A 237 35.07 -32.34 9.70
CA LEU A 237 35.86 -31.12 9.86
C LEU A 237 36.54 -30.66 8.56
N GLU A 238 36.93 -31.59 7.70
CA GLU A 238 37.51 -31.26 6.39
C GLU A 238 36.47 -30.58 5.48
N GLU A 239 35.25 -31.11 5.40
CA GLU A 239 34.16 -30.52 4.61
C GLU A 239 33.72 -29.16 5.16
N ALA A 240 33.69 -29.00 6.50
CA ALA A 240 33.44 -27.70 7.12
C ALA A 240 34.50 -26.66 6.74
N LEU A 241 35.78 -27.05 6.72
CA LEU A 241 36.87 -26.16 6.34
C LEU A 241 36.76 -25.73 4.87
N GLU A 242 36.43 -26.65 3.96
CA GLU A 242 36.24 -26.36 2.54
C GLU A 242 35.16 -25.29 2.32
N VAL A 243 34.03 -25.37 3.03
CA VAL A 243 32.95 -24.37 2.92
C VAL A 243 33.38 -23.01 3.46
N LEU A 244 34.10 -22.98 4.59
CA LEU A 244 34.57 -21.73 5.21
C LEU A 244 35.65 -21.03 4.37
N ASP A 245 36.51 -21.77 3.67
CA ASP A 245 37.54 -21.23 2.78
C ASP A 245 36.93 -20.51 1.55
N GLU A 246 35.67 -20.78 1.20
CA GLU A 246 34.95 -20.08 0.14
C GLU A 246 34.24 -18.80 0.58
N LEU A 247 34.30 -18.45 1.88
CA LEU A 247 33.74 -17.20 2.35
C LEU A 247 34.56 -16.03 1.76
N PRO A 248 33.91 -14.96 1.28
CA PRO A 248 34.62 -13.76 0.88
C PRO A 248 35.41 -13.24 2.09
N GLU A 249 36.67 -12.84 1.90
CA GLU A 249 37.44 -12.16 2.94
C GLU A 249 36.61 -10.94 3.39
N THR A 250 36.06 -11.00 4.60
CA THR A 250 35.27 -9.91 5.15
C THR A 250 36.18 -8.71 5.29
N THR A 251 35.92 -7.64 4.53
CA THR A 251 36.44 -6.32 4.85
C THR A 251 35.67 -5.78 6.06
N GLU A 252 35.92 -6.31 7.26
CA GLU A 252 35.43 -5.70 8.49
C GLU A 252 36.42 -4.65 9.03
N ASP A 253 35.83 -3.59 9.58
CA ASP A 253 36.37 -2.48 10.36
C ASP A 253 37.12 -1.35 9.65
N LYS A 254 36.37 -0.36 9.15
CA LYS A 254 36.83 1.04 9.08
C LYS A 254 36.00 2.09 9.81
N ASP A 255 34.82 1.75 10.35
CA ASP A 255 33.95 2.74 11.00
C ASP A 255 33.67 2.44 12.50
N LEU A 256 34.71 2.02 13.22
CA LEU A 256 34.76 2.12 14.68
C LEU A 256 36.05 2.85 15.10
N SER A 257 36.08 4.16 14.88
CA SER A 257 36.98 5.10 15.58
C SER A 257 36.31 6.45 15.81
#